data_AF-A0A3D2MGI3-F1
#
_entry.id   AF-A0A3D2MGI3-F1
#
_cell.length_a   1.000
_cell.length_b   1.000
_cell.length_c   1.000
_cell.angle_alpha   90.00
_cell.angle_beta   90.00
_cell.angle_gamma   90.00
#
_symmetry.space_group_name_H-M   'P 1'
#
loop_
_entity.id
_entity.type
_entity.pdbx_description
1 polymer ?
#
loop_
_entity_poly.entity_id
_entity_poly.type
_entity_poly.pdbx_seq_one_letter_code
_entity_poly.pdbx_strand_id
1 'polypeptide(L)' 'MRWAVQYESKSGVVGLCLFRAESLFEALEYLDAMRNHGHSHVFNLNQLEESSIDELYRLFPGVVSSGGQGVEKGG' A
#
# COMPACT_ATOMS: atom_id res chain seq x y z
N MET A 1 4.89 11.83 11.09
CA MET A 1 5.54 11.30 9.86
C MET A 1 4.51 10.69 8.91
N ARG A 2 4.77 10.69 7.60
CA ARG A 2 3.91 10.07 6.57
C ARG A 2 4.32 8.61 6.33
N TRP A 3 3.33 7.71 6.30
CA TRP A 3 3.55 6.28 6.11
C TRP A 3 2.54 5.71 5.11
N ALA A 4 2.94 4.64 4.43
CA ALA A 4 2.03 3.77 3.71
C ALA A 4 2.11 2.36 4.27
N VAL A 5 1.01 1.62 4.19
CA VAL A 5 1.00 0.19 4.43
C VAL A 5 0.36 -0.51 3.25
N GLN A 6 1.03 -1.54 2.74
CA GLN A 6 0.47 -2.42 1.71
C GLN A 6 -0.52 -3.38 2.36
N TYR A 7 -1.66 -3.58 1.70
CA TYR A 7 -2.63 -4.61 2.06
C TYR A 7 -3.07 -5.41 0.83
N GLU A 8 -3.45 -6.66 1.06
CA GLU A 8 -4.12 -7.49 0.08
C GLU A 8 -5.54 -7.80 0.58
N SER A 9 -6.54 -7.46 -0.23
CA SER A 9 -7.94 -7.78 0.06
C SER A 9 -8.22 -9.28 -0.15
N LYS A 10 -9.34 -9.75 0.41
CA LYS A 10 -9.80 -11.15 0.20
C LYS A 10 -10.04 -11.52 -1.26
N SER A 11 -10.25 -10.53 -2.13
CA SER A 11 -10.40 -10.72 -3.59
C SER A 11 -9.07 -10.66 -4.35
N GLY A 12 -7.92 -10.63 -3.66
CA GLY A 12 -6.58 -10.57 -4.27
C GLY A 12 -6.17 -9.20 -4.79
N VAL A 13 -6.96 -8.15 -4.53
CA VAL A 13 -6.58 -6.77 -4.89
C VAL A 13 -5.54 -6.28 -3.90
N VAL A 14 -4.40 -5.82 -4.42
CA VAL A 14 -3.32 -5.21 -3.65
C VAL A 14 -3.47 -3.69 -3.69
N GLY A 15 -3.44 -3.06 -2.51
CA GLY A 15 -3.57 -1.61 -2.38
C GLY A 15 -2.66 -1.03 -1.30
N LEU A 16 -2.75 0.28 -1.14
CA LEU A 16 -2.02 1.04 -0.14
C LEU A 16 -2.98 1.83 0.74
N CYS A 17 -2.76 1.78 2.04
CA CYS A 17 -3.40 2.67 2.99
C CYS A 17 -2.37 3.72 3.44
N LEU A 18 -2.70 5.00 3.26
CA LEU A 18 -1.85 6.12 3.67
C LEU A 18 -2.28 6.56 5.07
N PHE A 19 -1.32 6.74 5.96
CA PHE A 19 -1.59 7.14 7.34
C PHE A 19 -0.46 8.00 7.93
N ARG A 20 -0.75 8.63 9.07
CA ARG A 20 0.24 9.37 9.86
C ARG A 20 0.53 8.61 11.14
N ALA A 21 1.80 8.60 11.52
CA ALA A 21 2.30 8.10 12.80
C ALA A 21 3.53 8.93 13.19
N GLU A 22 3.81 9.09 14.47
CA GLU A 22 4.92 9.92 14.95
C GLU A 22 6.28 9.22 14.80
N SER A 23 6.28 7.88 14.74
CA SER A 23 7.51 7.08 14.66
C SER A 23 7.34 5.80 13.84
N LEU A 24 8.46 5.12 13.54
CA LEU A 24 8.45 3.78 12.97
C LEU A 24 7.75 2.77 13.89
N PHE A 25 7.92 2.93 15.21
CA PHE A 25 7.30 2.05 16.19
C PHE A 25 5.77 2.06 16.09
N GLU A 26 5.16 3.24 16.13
CA GLU A 26 3.70 3.39 15.95
C GLU A 26 3.21 2.86 14.60
N ALA A 27 4.00 3.06 13.54
CA ALA A 27 3.66 2.54 12.22
C ALA A 27 3.68 1.00 12.18
N LEU A 28 4.59 0.37 12.94
CA LEU A 28 4.64 -1.09 13.09
C LEU A 28 3.52 -1.61 14.01
N GLU A 29 3.14 -0.88 15.05
CA GLU A 29 1.96 -1.23 15.87
C GLU A 29 0.68 -1.24 15.04
N TYR A 30 0.50 -0.26 14.16
CA TYR A 30 -0.61 -0.27 13.19
C TYR A 30 -0.57 -1.53 12.30
N LEU A 31 0.59 -1.88 11.75
CA LEU A 31 0.74 -3.06 10.91
C LEU A 31 0.40 -4.34 11.67
N ASP A 32 0.86 -4.47 12.91
CA ASP A 32 0.60 -5.65 13.73
C ASP A 32 -0.90 -5.82 14.00
N ALA A 33 -1.58 -4.74 14.39
CA ALA A 33 -3.03 -4.72 14.58
C ALA A 33 -3.80 -5.10 13.31
N MET A 34 -3.30 -4.73 12.13
CA MET A 34 -3.97 -4.94 10.84
C MET A 34 -3.49 -6.18 10.09
N ARG A 35 -2.54 -6.95 10.64
CA ARG A 35 -1.94 -8.10 9.95
C ARG A 35 -2.97 -9.16 9.56
N ASN A 36 -3.94 -9.41 10.44
CA ASN A 36 -5.06 -10.34 10.18
C ASN A 36 -6.03 -9.85 9.10
N HIS A 37 -5.91 -8.60 8.67
CA HIS A 37 -6.69 -7.98 7.61
C HIS A 37 -5.93 -7.89 6.27
N GLY A 38 -4.81 -8.62 6.14
CA GLY A 38 -4.03 -8.69 4.90
C GLY A 38 -2.98 -7.59 4.76
N HIS A 39 -2.73 -6.81 5.80
CA HIS A 39 -1.64 -5.83 5.82
C HIS A 39 -0.29 -6.53 6.06
N SER A 40 0.75 -6.16 5.32
CA SER A 40 2.04 -6.90 5.38
C SER A 40 3.30 -6.04 5.46
N HIS A 41 3.31 -4.83 4.88
CA HIS A 41 4.53 -4.03 4.77
C HIS A 41 4.26 -2.55 5.01
N VAL A 42 5.12 -1.88 5.77
CA VAL A 42 5.07 -0.45 6.07
C VAL A 42 6.21 0.28 5.37
N PHE A 43 5.92 1.46 4.84
CA PHE A 43 6.84 2.29 4.05
C PHE A 43 6.90 3.70 4.61
N ASN A 44 8.12 4.22 4.75
CA ASN A 44 8.36 5.60 5.21
C ASN A 44 8.29 6.56 4.02
N LEU A 45 7.22 7.35 3.93
CA LEU A 45 7.02 8.29 2.82
C LEU A 45 7.67 9.66 3.06
N ASN A 46 8.41 9.83 4.14
CA ASN A 46 9.16 11.06 4.40
C ASN A 46 10.49 11.08 3.63
N GLN A 47 10.90 9.94 3.06
CA GLN A 47 12.07 9.82 2.19
C GLN A 47 11.76 10.15 0.71
N LEU A 48 10.49 10.37 0.38
CA LEU A 48 10.09 10.81 -0.96
C LEU A 48 10.36 12.31 -1.10
N GLU A 49 11.30 12.66 -1.98
CA GLU A 49 11.71 14.05 -2.25
C GLU A 49 10.59 14.84 -2.93
N GLU A 50 9.83 14.18 -3.81
CA GLU A 50 8.64 14.75 -4.44
C GLU A 50 7.41 14.00 -3.93
N SER A 51 6.46 14.74 -3.36
CA SER A 51 5.19 14.15 -2.87
C SER A 51 4.23 13.81 -4.01
N SER A 52 4.73 13.28 -5.12
CA SER A 52 3.93 12.92 -6.29
C SER A 52 3.43 11.48 -6.19
N ILE A 53 2.27 11.23 -6.80
CA ILE A 53 1.67 9.90 -6.91
C ILE A 53 2.58 8.96 -7.74
N ASP A 54 3.37 9.51 -8.66
CA ASP A 54 4.30 8.75 -9.50
C ASP A 54 5.44 8.10 -8.71
N GLU A 55 5.93 8.74 -7.64
CA GLU A 55 6.94 8.13 -6.76
C GLU A 55 6.36 6.98 -5.95
N LEU A 56 5.07 7.06 -5.58
CA LEU A 56 4.37 5.93 -4.98
C LEU A 56 4.30 4.77 -5.99
N TYR A 57 3.94 5.01 -7.25
CA TYR A 57 3.93 3.94 -8.25
C TYR A 57 5.31 3.31 -8.49
N ARG A 58 6.41 4.08 -8.39
CA ARG A 58 7.78 3.52 -8.46
C ARG A 58 8.10 2.61 -7.28
N LEU A 59 7.66 2.96 -6.07
CA LEU A 59 7.82 2.10 -4.89
C LEU A 59 6.92 0.86 -4.96
N PHE A 60 5.83 0.90 -5.74
CA PHE A 60 4.77 -0.11 -5.75
C PHE A 60 4.34 -0.57 -7.15
N PRO A 61 5.23 -1.18 -7.95
CA PRO A 61 4.90 -1.63 -9.31
C PRO A 61 3.79 -2.69 -9.35
N GLY A 62 3.63 -3.47 -8.26
CA GLY A 62 2.60 -4.51 -8.14
C GLY A 62 1.16 -3.99 -8.03
N VAL A 63 0.98 -2.73 -7.61
CA VAL A 63 -0.35 -2.07 -7.58
C VAL A 63 -0.82 -1.71 -8.99
N VAL A 64 0.10 -1.51 -9.94
CA VAL A 64 -0.22 -1.18 -11.33
C VAL A 64 -0.65 -2.43 -12.11
N SER A 65 -0.10 -3.60 -11.79
CA SER A 65 -0.42 -4.86 -12.49
C SER A 65 -1.82 -5.44 -12.22
N SER A 66 -2.54 -4.96 -11.20
CA SER A 66 -3.88 -5.47 -10.85
C SER A 66 -5.04 -4.62 -11.38
N GLY A 67 -4.76 -3.48 -12.02
CA GLY A 67 -5.78 -2.61 -12.64
C GLY A 67 -6.11 -2.91 -14.11
N GLY A 68 -5.53 -3.97 -14.71
CA GLY A 68 -5.50 -4.12 -16.16
C GLY A 68 -5.59 -5.55 -16.69
N GLN A 69 -6.55 -6.35 -16.23
CA GLN A 69 -7.10 -7.47 -17.04
C GLN A 69 -8.43 -7.94 -16.46
N GLY A 70 -9.47 -7.16 -16.76
CA GLY A 70 -10.86 -7.48 -16.43
C GLY A 70 -11.77 -6.84 -17.47
N VAL A 71 -11.48 -7.03 -18.76
CA VAL A 71 -12.44 -6.76 -19.83
C VAL A 71 -12.81 -8.10 -20.46
N GLU A 72 -14.03 -8.50 -20.14
CA GLU A 72 -14.95 -9.39 -20.86
C GLU A 72 -14.40 -10.20 -22.04
N LYS A 73 -14.50 -11.53 -21.92
CA LYS A 73 -15.10 -12.36 -22.98
C LYS A 73 -16.05 -13.37 -22.35
N GLY A 74 -17.29 -12.94 -22.15
CA GLY A 74 -18.43 -13.84 -22.08
C GLY A 74 -19.12 -13.89 -23.44
N GLY A 75 -19.56 -15.09 -23.85
CA GLY A 75 -20.45 -15.32 -24.99
C GLY A 75 -19.79 -15.90 -26.22
#